data_AF-A0A3A8JM91-F1
#
_entry.id   AF-A0A3A8JM91-F1
#
_cell.length_a   1.000
_cell.length_b   1.000
_cell.length_c   1.000
_cell.angle_alpha   90.00
_cell.angle_beta   90.00
_cell.angle_gamma   90.00
#
_symmetry.space_group_name_H-M   'P 1'
#
loop_
_entity.id
_entity.type
_entity.pdbx_description
1 polymer ?
#
loop_
_entity_poly.entity_id
_entity_poly.type
_entity_poly.pdbx_seq_one_letter_code
_entity_poly.pdbx_strand_id
1 'polypeptide(L)'
;MSQVQSVEALERLVGSRPFGVMMKSLEALDAHCVRLLSVSSFALLGFIDEEGRARLSSVGGPRGFATVVDSTHLRLELHEPISLNPTVGCGLLFLIPGLGETLRVNGCATLEGNTLLVTVEETFVHCAKALMRSAFWKPPVPVAPTSPGPVTPGPLSDASVRDWLSRVPFVVVASWDAQGHADVSPKGDPPGFLRLDGGRVAVADRPGNRRTDTFHNLLEQPRVAILALVPGEARELELSGVASLTTDPGLLASMEVATKVPKIALLLEPHEARLRASPAVLHAGLWDASHHVPADQLPRMADVFIDHVRQSPQRGAAAATLRALATKRMMSWALTQDYKRNLY
;
A
#
# COMPACT_ATOMS: atom_id res chain seq x y z
N MET A 1 -14.73 20.89 10.02
CA MET A 1 -13.77 19.78 9.83
C MET A 1 -12.37 20.32 9.94
N SER A 2 -11.57 19.82 10.87
CA SER A 2 -10.17 20.23 11.00
C SER A 2 -9.35 19.54 9.89
N GLN A 3 -8.81 20.33 8.95
CA GLN A 3 -7.96 19.84 7.86
C GLN A 3 -6.48 20.10 8.14
N VAL A 4 -5.61 19.18 7.71
CA VAL A 4 -4.16 19.37 7.73
C VAL A 4 -3.71 19.87 6.36
N GLN A 5 -3.07 21.04 6.31
CA GLN A 5 -2.76 21.75 5.06
C GLN A 5 -1.27 22.08 4.88
N SER A 6 -0.40 21.63 5.79
CA SER A 6 1.05 21.83 5.64
C SER A 6 1.84 20.64 6.17
N VAL A 7 3.07 20.50 5.68
CA VAL A 7 4.00 19.45 6.12
C VAL A 7 4.35 19.63 7.59
N GLU A 8 4.54 20.87 8.06
CA GLU A 8 4.83 21.15 9.47
C GLU A 8 3.65 20.78 10.38
N ALA A 9 2.41 20.99 9.92
CA ALA A 9 1.23 20.55 10.64
C ALA A 9 1.13 19.02 10.68
N LEU A 10 1.41 18.36 9.56
CA LEU A 10 1.45 16.90 9.47
C LEU A 10 2.51 16.31 10.41
N GLU A 11 3.76 16.75 10.31
CA GLU A 11 4.87 16.21 11.08
C GLU A 11 4.75 16.49 12.59
N ARG A 12 4.08 17.57 13.00
CA ARG A 12 3.70 17.78 14.42
C ARG A 12 2.76 16.70 14.95
N LEU A 13 1.89 16.13 14.10
CA LEU A 13 0.93 15.10 14.50
C LEU A 13 1.56 13.70 14.51
N VAL A 14 2.22 13.34 13.42
CA VAL A 14 2.67 11.95 13.17
C VAL A 14 4.18 11.73 13.33
N GLY A 15 4.94 12.82 13.52
CA GLY A 15 6.40 12.82 13.56
C GLY A 15 7.02 13.02 12.18
N SER A 16 8.27 13.48 12.15
CA SER A 16 9.02 13.64 10.90
C SER A 16 9.48 12.29 10.32
N ARG A 17 9.84 12.33 9.03
CA ARG A 17 10.33 11.17 8.28
C ARG A 17 11.69 10.69 8.82
N PRO A 18 11.79 9.49 9.44
CA PRO A 18 13.03 9.05 10.05
C PRO A 18 14.09 8.74 8.98
N PHE A 19 15.23 9.42 9.04
CA PHE A 19 16.31 9.26 8.05
C PHE A 19 16.72 7.79 7.83
N GLY A 20 16.87 7.01 8.92
CA GLY A 20 17.23 5.60 8.81
C GLY A 20 16.17 4.70 8.15
N VAL A 21 14.90 5.11 8.16
CA VAL A 21 13.84 4.44 7.41
C VAL A 21 13.91 4.81 5.93
N MET A 22 14.26 6.06 5.60
CA MET A 22 14.42 6.50 4.21
C MET A 22 15.63 5.85 3.53
N MET A 23 16.69 5.55 4.30
CA MET A 23 17.90 4.89 3.81
C MET A 23 17.67 3.51 3.17
N LYS A 24 16.54 2.83 3.42
CA LYS A 24 16.27 1.52 2.83
C LYS A 24 15.76 1.59 1.38
N SER A 25 15.51 2.78 0.84
CA SER A 25 15.12 2.97 -0.55
C SER A 25 16.33 2.79 -1.47
N LEU A 26 16.16 1.99 -2.53
CA LEU A 26 17.14 1.77 -3.59
C LEU A 26 16.59 2.28 -4.91
N GLU A 27 17.48 2.65 -5.83
CA GLU A 27 17.16 3.05 -7.20
C GLU A 27 17.25 1.87 -8.20
N ALA A 28 17.56 0.67 -7.69
CA ALA A 28 17.72 -0.54 -8.48
C ALA A 28 17.30 -1.78 -7.67
N LEU A 29 16.86 -2.80 -8.41
CA LEU A 29 16.47 -4.11 -7.91
C LEU A 29 17.72 -4.91 -7.52
N ASP A 30 17.94 -5.06 -6.22
CA ASP A 30 19.00 -5.92 -5.69
C ASP A 30 18.58 -7.40 -5.68
N ALA A 31 19.49 -8.28 -5.26
CA ALA A 31 19.23 -9.71 -5.19
C ALA A 31 18.05 -10.07 -4.26
N HIS A 32 17.78 -9.27 -3.23
CA HIS A 32 16.60 -9.47 -2.37
C HIS A 32 15.32 -9.12 -3.11
N CYS A 33 15.30 -8.03 -3.88
CA CYS A 33 14.17 -7.65 -4.72
C CYS A 33 13.84 -8.76 -5.73
N VAL A 34 14.86 -9.25 -6.45
CA VAL A 34 14.70 -10.36 -7.42
C VAL A 34 14.12 -11.60 -6.75
N ARG A 35 14.61 -11.96 -5.55
CA ARG A 35 14.11 -13.12 -4.81
C ARG A 35 12.67 -12.94 -4.32
N LEU A 36 12.28 -11.75 -3.88
CA LEU A 36 10.91 -11.48 -3.46
C LEU A 36 9.94 -11.50 -4.65
N LEU A 37 10.35 -10.94 -5.78
CA LEU A 37 9.56 -10.94 -7.02
C LEU A 37 9.36 -12.36 -7.56
N SER A 38 10.39 -13.22 -7.51
CA SER A 38 10.30 -14.60 -8.01
C SER A 38 9.32 -15.48 -7.23
N VAL A 39 8.95 -15.11 -6.00
CA VAL A 39 7.97 -15.81 -5.16
C VAL A 39 6.66 -15.06 -4.97
N SER A 40 6.55 -13.84 -5.49
CA SER A 40 5.30 -13.07 -5.52
C SER A 40 4.38 -13.60 -6.63
N SER A 41 3.07 -13.65 -6.36
CA SER A 41 2.04 -14.02 -7.34
C SER A 41 1.03 -12.90 -7.60
N PHE A 42 1.14 -11.78 -6.88
CA PHE A 42 0.13 -10.72 -6.93
C PHE A 42 0.73 -9.36 -6.61
N ALA A 43 0.28 -8.33 -7.33
CA ALA A 43 0.61 -6.95 -7.08
C ALA A 43 -0.58 -6.02 -7.34
N LEU A 44 -0.44 -4.80 -6.81
CA LEU A 44 -1.37 -3.71 -7.03
C LEU A 44 -0.63 -2.57 -7.73
N LEU A 45 -1.13 -2.17 -8.90
CA LEU A 45 -0.58 -1.14 -9.77
C LEU A 45 -1.40 0.14 -9.62
N GLY A 46 -0.80 1.18 -9.04
CA GLY A 46 -1.30 2.55 -9.05
C GLY A 46 -0.74 3.29 -10.26
N PHE A 47 -1.60 3.95 -11.05
CA PHE A 47 -1.21 4.73 -12.23
C PHE A 47 -2.19 5.88 -12.50
N ILE A 48 -1.83 6.79 -13.39
CA ILE A 48 -2.75 7.80 -13.94
C ILE A 48 -3.18 7.36 -15.33
N ASP A 49 -4.48 7.40 -15.65
CA ASP A 49 -4.97 7.13 -17.01
C ASP A 49 -4.78 8.31 -17.96
N GLU A 50 -5.00 8.11 -19.27
CA GLU A 50 -4.81 9.17 -20.27
C GLU A 50 -5.73 10.36 -20.05
N GLU A 51 -6.85 10.19 -19.34
CA GLU A 51 -7.76 11.26 -18.95
C GLU A 51 -7.39 11.92 -17.60
N GLY A 52 -6.24 11.57 -17.03
CA GLY A 52 -5.70 12.21 -15.83
C GLY A 52 -6.33 11.73 -14.52
N ARG A 53 -7.07 10.61 -14.53
CA ARG A 53 -7.69 10.04 -13.33
C ARG A 53 -6.72 9.10 -12.64
N ALA A 54 -6.71 9.15 -11.31
CA ALA A 54 -6.00 8.19 -10.49
C ALA A 54 -6.65 6.81 -10.61
N ARG A 55 -5.84 5.79 -10.85
CA ARG A 55 -6.28 4.40 -11.01
C ARG A 55 -5.46 3.48 -10.13
N LEU A 56 -6.11 2.40 -9.69
CA LEU A 56 -5.45 1.30 -9.03
C LEU A 56 -6.05 -0.01 -9.57
N SER A 57 -5.20 -0.92 -10.02
CA SER A 57 -5.63 -2.21 -10.57
C SER A 57 -4.81 -3.35 -9.96
N SER A 58 -5.40 -4.53 -9.87
CA SER A 58 -4.67 -5.74 -9.54
C SER A 58 -4.00 -6.36 -10.75
N VAL A 59 -2.82 -6.93 -10.53
CA VAL A 59 -2.06 -7.73 -11.49
C VAL A 59 -1.60 -8.97 -10.77
N GLY A 60 -1.74 -10.15 -11.37
CA GLY A 60 -1.42 -11.40 -10.69
C GLY A 60 -1.14 -12.53 -11.65
N GLY A 61 -0.72 -13.67 -11.15
CA GLY A 61 -0.37 -14.81 -11.99
C GLY A 61 0.38 -15.89 -11.20
N PRO A 62 1.05 -16.82 -11.88
CA PRO A 62 1.92 -17.76 -11.19
C PRO A 62 3.03 -17.02 -10.42
N ARG A 63 3.66 -17.69 -9.45
CA ARG A 63 4.81 -17.13 -8.75
C ARG A 63 5.88 -16.68 -9.75
N GLY A 64 6.41 -15.47 -9.57
CA GLY A 64 7.35 -14.87 -10.50
C GLY A 64 6.70 -14.28 -11.76
N PHE A 65 5.40 -13.97 -11.73
CA PHE A 65 4.71 -13.30 -12.85
C PHE A 65 5.36 -11.98 -13.27
N ALA A 66 6.02 -11.29 -12.33
CA ALA A 66 6.83 -10.12 -12.59
C ALA A 66 8.26 -10.54 -13.01
N THR A 67 8.55 -10.41 -14.29
CA THR A 67 9.88 -10.74 -14.82
C THR A 67 10.84 -9.58 -14.60
N VAL A 68 11.97 -9.84 -13.96
CA VAL A 68 13.08 -8.87 -13.89
C VAL A 68 13.85 -8.94 -15.20
N VAL A 69 13.84 -7.84 -15.96
CA VAL A 69 14.57 -7.73 -17.24
C VAL A 69 16.04 -7.40 -16.97
N ASP A 70 16.27 -6.41 -16.12
CA ASP A 70 17.58 -6.02 -15.58
C ASP A 70 17.40 -5.35 -14.20
N SER A 71 18.46 -4.76 -13.65
CA SER A 71 18.42 -4.12 -12.33
C SER A 71 17.46 -2.93 -12.21
N THR A 72 16.99 -2.37 -13.33
CA THR A 72 16.12 -1.19 -13.35
C THR A 72 14.84 -1.39 -14.16
N HIS A 73 14.59 -2.59 -14.69
CA HIS A 73 13.41 -2.86 -15.52
C HIS A 73 12.64 -4.10 -15.07
N LEU A 74 11.32 -3.94 -14.91
CA LEU A 74 10.36 -5.02 -14.67
C LEU A 74 9.40 -5.14 -15.84
N ARG A 75 9.05 -6.37 -16.19
CA ARG A 75 8.02 -6.68 -17.18
C ARG A 75 6.91 -7.51 -16.55
N LEU A 76 5.66 -7.09 -16.75
CA LEU A 76 4.46 -7.79 -16.26
C LEU A 76 3.43 -7.91 -17.40
N GLU A 77 2.65 -8.98 -17.39
CA GLU A 77 1.51 -9.14 -18.30
C GLU A 77 0.22 -8.76 -17.59
N LEU A 78 -0.58 -7.89 -18.21
CA LEU A 78 -1.87 -7.47 -17.70
C LEU A 78 -2.99 -8.39 -18.19
N HIS A 79 -3.92 -8.74 -17.29
CA HIS A 79 -5.12 -9.52 -17.64
C HIS A 79 -6.14 -8.72 -18.44
N GLU A 80 -6.21 -7.42 -18.16
CA GLU A 80 -7.15 -6.51 -18.77
C GLU A 80 -6.40 -5.30 -19.31
N PRO A 81 -6.82 -4.75 -20.46
CA PRO A 81 -6.22 -3.55 -21.00
C PRO A 81 -6.49 -2.37 -20.06
N ILE A 82 -5.48 -1.50 -19.91
CA ILE A 82 -5.58 -0.24 -19.18
C ILE A 82 -5.21 0.91 -20.12
N SER A 83 -5.80 2.09 -19.92
CA SER A 83 -5.32 3.34 -20.51
C SER A 83 -4.35 3.95 -19.51
N LEU A 84 -3.05 3.96 -19.83
CA LEU A 84 -1.98 4.47 -18.98
C LEU A 84 -1.45 5.77 -19.58
N ASN A 85 -1.30 6.81 -18.77
CA ASN A 85 -0.51 7.97 -19.14
C ASN A 85 0.99 7.68 -18.86
N PRO A 86 1.84 7.53 -19.90
CA PRO A 86 3.24 7.15 -19.71
C PRO A 86 4.12 8.30 -19.19
N THR A 87 3.58 9.52 -19.08
CA THR A 87 4.32 10.70 -18.60
C THR A 87 4.22 10.91 -17.09
N VAL A 88 3.42 10.09 -16.40
CA VAL A 88 3.25 10.14 -14.95
C VAL A 88 3.72 8.83 -14.34
N GLY A 89 4.35 8.91 -13.17
CA GLY A 89 4.84 7.75 -12.46
C GLY A 89 3.72 6.76 -12.07
N CYS A 90 4.13 5.51 -11.90
CA CYS A 90 3.34 4.40 -11.41
C CYS A 90 3.97 3.82 -10.14
N GLY A 91 3.15 3.17 -9.32
CA GLY A 91 3.58 2.47 -8.12
C GLY A 91 3.05 1.05 -8.10
N LEU A 92 3.89 0.10 -7.72
CA LEU A 92 3.58 -1.31 -7.59
C LEU A 92 3.80 -1.77 -6.15
N LEU A 93 2.80 -2.43 -5.58
CA LEU A 93 2.91 -3.10 -4.30
C LEU A 93 2.78 -4.61 -4.49
N PHE A 94 3.91 -5.32 -4.41
CA PHE A 94 3.98 -6.77 -4.51
C PHE A 94 3.63 -7.42 -3.18
N LEU A 95 2.65 -8.31 -3.21
CA LEU A 95 2.24 -9.16 -2.12
C LEU A 95 2.91 -10.54 -2.31
N ILE A 96 3.52 -11.05 -1.24
CA ILE A 96 4.20 -12.34 -1.23
C ILE A 96 3.35 -13.30 -0.37
N PRO A 97 2.76 -14.36 -0.95
CA PRO A 97 1.88 -15.28 -0.21
C PRO A 97 2.52 -15.81 1.07
N GLY A 98 1.89 -15.54 2.21
CA GLY A 98 2.35 -15.94 3.54
C GLY A 98 3.40 -15.03 4.20
N LEU A 99 3.89 -13.98 3.52
CA LEU A 99 4.82 -13.00 4.09
C LEU A 99 4.07 -11.73 4.51
N GLY A 100 4.35 -11.20 5.70
CA GLY A 100 3.70 -9.99 6.20
C GLY A 100 4.15 -8.72 5.48
N GLU A 101 5.43 -8.62 5.18
CA GLU A 101 6.05 -7.52 4.44
C GLU A 101 5.73 -7.57 2.96
N THR A 102 5.76 -6.40 2.31
CA THR A 102 5.54 -6.27 0.86
C THR A 102 6.75 -5.61 0.21
N LEU A 103 6.93 -5.80 -1.09
CA LEU A 103 7.93 -5.06 -1.87
C LEU A 103 7.21 -3.92 -2.62
N ARG A 104 7.64 -2.68 -2.42
CA ARG A 104 7.19 -1.54 -3.20
C ARG A 104 8.18 -1.27 -4.32
N VAL A 105 7.68 -0.99 -5.51
CA VAL A 105 8.45 -0.54 -6.67
C VAL A 105 7.72 0.66 -7.27
N ASN A 106 8.35 1.83 -7.25
CA ASN A 106 7.86 3.04 -7.89
C ASN A 106 8.74 3.32 -9.12
N GLY A 107 8.15 3.95 -10.13
CA GLY A 107 8.89 4.36 -11.32
C GLY A 107 7.99 4.81 -12.44
N CYS A 108 8.47 4.76 -13.68
CA CYS A 108 7.69 5.07 -14.87
C CYS A 108 7.28 3.80 -15.61
N ALA A 109 6.16 3.84 -16.33
CA ALA A 109 5.68 2.68 -17.07
C ALA A 109 5.27 3.01 -18.51
N THR A 110 5.49 2.04 -19.39
CA THR A 110 4.97 2.04 -20.77
C THR A 110 4.16 0.76 -21.02
N LEU A 111 3.29 0.83 -22.02
CA LEU A 111 2.46 -0.30 -22.45
C LEU A 111 2.77 -0.68 -23.90
N GLU A 112 2.98 -1.97 -24.13
CA GLU A 112 3.00 -2.59 -25.45
C GLU A 112 1.95 -3.71 -25.48
N GLY A 113 0.76 -3.39 -26.00
CA GLY A 113 -0.40 -4.26 -25.87
C GLY A 113 -0.80 -4.43 -24.39
N ASN A 114 -0.76 -5.67 -23.89
CA ASN A 114 -0.98 -5.97 -22.47
C ASN A 114 0.32 -6.08 -21.66
N THR A 115 1.46 -5.84 -22.29
CA THR A 115 2.77 -5.90 -21.62
C THR A 115 3.04 -4.56 -20.95
N LEU A 116 3.17 -4.56 -19.63
CA LEU A 116 3.63 -3.41 -18.85
C LEU A 116 5.14 -3.51 -18.66
N LEU A 117 5.88 -2.51 -19.16
CA LEU A 117 7.29 -2.34 -18.87
C LEU A 117 7.45 -1.20 -17.86
N VAL A 118 8.11 -1.47 -16.74
CA VAL A 118 8.33 -0.50 -15.66
C VAL A 118 9.81 -0.22 -15.53
N THR A 119 10.19 1.04 -15.68
CA THR A 119 11.52 1.54 -15.31
C THR A 119 11.50 1.94 -13.85
N VAL A 120 12.28 1.26 -13.03
CA VAL A 120 12.36 1.42 -11.57
C VAL A 120 13.10 2.69 -11.21
N GLU A 121 12.50 3.52 -10.37
CA GLU A 121 13.10 4.73 -9.79
C GLU A 121 13.31 4.57 -8.27
N GLU A 122 12.42 3.83 -7.61
CA GLU A 122 12.55 3.53 -6.18
C GLU A 122 12.04 2.11 -5.89
N THR A 123 12.77 1.36 -5.07
CA THR A 123 12.26 0.10 -4.50
C THR A 123 12.66 -0.06 -3.05
N PHE A 124 11.76 -0.65 -2.25
CA PHE A 124 12.06 -1.05 -0.88
C PHE A 124 10.99 -1.98 -0.30
N VAL A 125 11.34 -2.62 0.82
CA VAL A 125 10.41 -3.42 1.61
C VAL A 125 9.52 -2.56 2.51
N HIS A 126 8.20 -2.69 2.38
CA HIS A 126 7.23 -2.12 3.30
C HIS A 126 6.99 -3.03 4.52
N CYS A 127 6.70 -2.44 5.69
CA CYS A 127 6.54 -3.20 6.94
C CYS A 127 5.25 -4.03 6.98
N ALA A 128 5.24 -5.11 7.78
CA ALA A 128 4.14 -6.06 7.87
C ALA A 128 2.85 -5.57 8.56
N LYS A 129 2.88 -4.42 9.24
CA LYS A 129 1.81 -4.01 10.16
C LYS A 129 0.42 -3.94 9.53
N ALA A 130 0.31 -3.46 8.29
CA ALA A 130 -0.98 -3.41 7.60
C ALA A 130 -1.58 -4.80 7.40
N LEU A 131 -0.78 -5.76 6.89
CA LEU A 131 -1.21 -7.15 6.67
C LEU A 131 -1.48 -7.89 7.99
N MET A 132 -0.69 -7.61 9.04
CA MET A 132 -0.91 -8.20 10.36
C MET A 132 -2.23 -7.75 10.98
N ARG A 133 -2.53 -6.44 10.96
CA ARG A 133 -3.76 -5.90 11.54
C ARG A 133 -5.01 -6.32 10.79
N SER A 134 -4.91 -6.44 9.46
CA SER A 134 -6.01 -6.92 8.62
C SER A 134 -6.18 -8.43 8.63
N ALA A 135 -5.28 -9.17 9.29
CA ALA A 135 -5.21 -10.62 9.23
C ALA A 135 -5.20 -11.15 7.78
N PHE A 136 -4.52 -10.45 6.86
CA PHE A 136 -4.64 -10.61 5.41
C PHE A 136 -4.47 -12.05 4.92
N TRP A 137 -3.49 -12.78 5.47
CA TRP A 137 -3.17 -14.17 5.10
C TRP A 137 -3.89 -15.22 5.95
N LYS A 138 -4.79 -14.82 6.83
CA LYS A 138 -5.58 -15.75 7.65
C LYS A 138 -6.89 -16.06 6.93
N PRO A 139 -7.48 -17.24 7.18
CA PRO A 139 -8.82 -17.54 6.69
C PRO A 139 -9.80 -16.41 7.07
N PRO A 140 -10.75 -16.07 6.19
CA PRO A 140 -11.72 -15.03 6.49
C PRO A 140 -12.50 -15.40 7.74
N VAL A 141 -12.57 -14.44 8.67
CA VAL A 141 -13.44 -14.54 9.83
C VAL A 141 -14.80 -13.97 9.43
N PRO A 142 -15.92 -14.69 9.61
CA PRO A 142 -17.25 -14.13 9.38
C PRO A 142 -17.42 -12.87 10.23
N VAL A 143 -17.70 -11.74 9.58
CA VAL A 143 -17.96 -10.47 10.26
C VAL A 143 -19.40 -10.09 10.02
N ALA A 144 -20.12 -9.79 11.11
CA ALA A 144 -21.45 -9.24 11.01
C ALA A 144 -21.35 -7.90 10.25
N PRO A 145 -22.19 -7.64 9.24
CA PRO A 145 -22.20 -6.37 8.55
C PRO A 145 -22.34 -5.25 9.59
N THR A 146 -21.42 -4.30 9.58
CA THR A 146 -21.64 -3.06 10.31
C THR A 146 -22.73 -2.29 9.56
N SER A 147 -23.73 -1.76 10.26
CA SER A 147 -24.79 -0.99 9.61
C SER A 147 -24.16 0.13 8.79
N PRO A 148 -24.26 0.10 7.44
CA PRO A 148 -23.78 1.20 6.65
C PRO A 148 -24.62 2.41 7.05
N GLY A 149 -23.99 3.56 7.27
CA GLY A 149 -24.69 4.78 7.73
C GLY A 149 -25.81 5.25 6.79
N PRO A 150 -26.30 6.49 6.90
CA PRO A 150 -27.26 7.00 5.92
C PRO A 150 -26.73 6.90 4.48
N VAL A 151 -27.62 6.60 3.52
CA VAL A 151 -27.26 6.59 2.09
C VAL A 151 -27.13 8.05 1.65
N THR A 152 -25.99 8.38 1.04
CA THR A 152 -25.76 9.68 0.38
C THR A 152 -25.70 9.45 -1.12
N PRO A 153 -26.36 10.29 -1.96
CA PRO A 153 -26.21 10.21 -3.41
C PRO A 153 -24.75 10.30 -3.84
N GLY A 154 -24.37 9.55 -4.88
CA GLY A 154 -23.00 9.52 -5.41
C GLY A 154 -22.45 8.10 -5.61
N PRO A 155 -21.14 7.96 -5.87
CA PRO A 155 -20.51 6.67 -6.22
C PRO A 155 -20.64 5.58 -5.14
N LEU A 156 -20.81 5.98 -3.87
CA LEU A 156 -20.99 5.04 -2.75
C LEU A 156 -22.45 4.68 -2.45
N SER A 157 -23.40 5.14 -3.27
CA SER A 157 -24.84 4.91 -3.01
C SER A 157 -25.28 3.47 -3.28
N ASP A 158 -24.55 2.74 -4.12
CA ASP A 158 -24.85 1.35 -4.47
C ASP A 158 -24.75 0.41 -3.25
N ALA A 159 -25.80 -0.37 -3.01
CA ALA A 159 -25.88 -1.24 -1.85
C ALA A 159 -24.75 -2.28 -1.78
N SER A 160 -24.31 -2.82 -2.91
CA SER A 160 -23.22 -3.80 -2.99
C SER A 160 -21.86 -3.17 -2.68
N VAL A 161 -21.63 -1.92 -3.08
CA VAL A 161 -20.42 -1.15 -2.72
C VAL A 161 -20.38 -0.89 -1.22
N ARG A 162 -21.50 -0.48 -0.62
CA ARG A 162 -21.58 -0.21 0.82
C ARG A 162 -21.39 -1.48 1.65
N ASP A 163 -22.04 -2.55 1.23
CA ASP A 163 -21.90 -3.88 1.82
C ASP A 163 -20.45 -4.37 1.73
N TRP A 164 -19.78 -4.19 0.59
CA TRP A 164 -18.35 -4.47 0.44
C TRP A 164 -17.50 -3.69 1.44
N LEU A 165 -17.64 -2.35 1.48
CA LEU A 165 -16.88 -1.47 2.37
C LEU A 165 -17.01 -1.85 3.86
N SER A 166 -18.17 -2.36 4.27
CA SER A 166 -18.42 -2.81 5.65
C SER A 166 -17.58 -4.03 6.07
N ARG A 167 -17.03 -4.79 5.10
CA ARG A 167 -16.22 -6.00 5.34
C ARG A 167 -14.74 -5.82 5.09
N VAL A 168 -14.31 -4.73 4.45
CA VAL A 168 -12.92 -4.53 4.03
C VAL A 168 -11.99 -4.48 5.25
N PRO A 169 -10.98 -5.35 5.34
CA PRO A 169 -9.89 -5.22 6.32
C PRO A 169 -8.61 -4.63 5.73
N PHE A 170 -8.48 -4.57 4.40
CA PHE A 170 -7.24 -4.18 3.72
C PHE A 170 -7.50 -3.32 2.50
N VAL A 171 -6.75 -2.22 2.40
CA VAL A 171 -6.73 -1.37 1.20
C VAL A 171 -5.30 -1.01 0.83
N VAL A 172 -5.08 -0.70 -0.44
CA VAL A 172 -3.90 0.04 -0.90
C VAL A 172 -4.32 1.40 -1.40
N VAL A 173 -3.58 2.42 -1.04
CA VAL A 173 -3.78 3.80 -1.50
C VAL A 173 -2.65 4.15 -2.46
N ALA A 174 -3.00 4.54 -3.69
CA ALA A 174 -2.11 5.15 -4.66
C ALA A 174 -2.25 6.68 -4.59
N SER A 175 -1.12 7.39 -4.60
CA SER A 175 -1.02 8.85 -4.47
C SER A 175 0.19 9.38 -5.23
N TRP A 176 0.15 10.62 -5.68
CA TRP A 176 1.23 11.24 -6.47
C TRP A 176 1.66 12.58 -5.87
N ASP A 177 2.94 12.92 -5.98
CA ASP A 177 3.41 14.28 -5.66
C ASP A 177 3.07 15.28 -6.80
N ALA A 178 3.46 16.55 -6.66
CA ALA A 178 3.23 17.54 -7.71
C ALA A 178 4.09 17.33 -8.98
N GLN A 179 5.14 16.52 -8.91
CA GLN A 179 6.00 16.17 -10.05
C GLN A 179 5.50 14.92 -10.78
N GLY A 180 4.52 14.20 -10.22
CA GLY A 180 3.95 13.00 -10.80
C GLY A 180 4.64 11.71 -10.37
N HIS A 181 5.54 11.73 -9.38
CA HIS A 181 6.05 10.49 -8.81
C HIS A 181 4.96 9.82 -7.98
N ALA A 182 4.87 8.50 -8.09
CA ALA A 182 3.82 7.71 -7.47
C ALA A 182 4.28 7.02 -6.20
N ASP A 183 3.34 6.86 -5.26
CA ASP A 183 3.48 6.03 -4.08
C ASP A 183 2.26 5.15 -3.90
N VAL A 184 2.49 3.87 -3.59
CA VAL A 184 1.46 2.93 -3.16
C VAL A 184 1.69 2.48 -1.72
N SER A 185 0.67 2.63 -0.89
CA SER A 185 0.76 2.41 0.56
C SER A 185 -0.34 1.46 1.06
N PRO A 186 0.02 0.31 1.66
CA PRO A 186 -0.98 -0.56 2.27
C PRO A 186 -1.48 0.02 3.59
N LYS A 187 -2.79 -0.09 3.80
CA LYS A 187 -3.48 0.20 5.06
C LYS A 187 -4.33 -1.02 5.42
N GLY A 188 -4.41 -1.31 6.72
CA GLY A 188 -5.14 -2.48 7.18
C GLY A 188 -5.42 -2.41 8.66
N ASP A 189 -6.57 -2.97 9.02
CA ASP A 189 -7.19 -3.05 10.35
C ASP A 189 -8.26 -4.16 10.31
N PRO A 190 -8.90 -4.50 11.44
CA PRO A 190 -10.00 -5.46 11.44
C PRO A 190 -11.10 -5.11 10.41
N PRO A 191 -11.84 -6.10 9.86
CA PRO A 191 -12.88 -5.86 8.87
C PRO A 191 -13.84 -4.73 9.23
N GLY A 192 -14.15 -3.88 8.24
CA GLY A 192 -15.01 -2.72 8.40
C GLY A 192 -14.32 -1.53 9.05
N PHE A 193 -12.99 -1.40 8.92
CA PHE A 193 -12.25 -0.26 9.50
C PHE A 193 -12.41 1.06 8.73
N LEU A 194 -12.89 0.98 7.49
CA LEU A 194 -13.27 2.16 6.72
C LEU A 194 -14.48 2.84 7.37
N ARG A 195 -14.52 4.16 7.41
CA ARG A 195 -15.69 4.92 7.90
C ARG A 195 -16.33 5.67 6.75
N LEU A 196 -17.65 5.56 6.65
CA LEU A 196 -18.44 6.37 5.72
C LEU A 196 -18.80 7.69 6.40
N ASP A 197 -18.51 8.80 5.73
CA ASP A 197 -18.79 10.15 6.22
C ASP A 197 -19.38 11.02 5.11
N GLY A 198 -20.72 11.04 4.99
CA GLY A 198 -21.43 11.90 4.03
C GLY A 198 -21.01 11.68 2.57
N GLY A 199 -20.95 10.42 2.11
CA GLY A 199 -20.50 10.07 0.76
C GLY A 199 -18.98 9.95 0.60
N ARG A 200 -18.21 10.18 1.67
CA ARG A 200 -16.74 10.03 1.70
C ARG A 200 -16.32 8.76 2.42
N VAL A 201 -15.09 8.32 2.17
CA VAL A 201 -14.45 7.19 2.86
C VAL A 201 -13.26 7.69 3.66
N ALA A 202 -13.25 7.44 4.97
CA ALA A 202 -12.12 7.72 5.83
C ALA A 202 -11.26 6.46 6.06
N VAL A 203 -9.94 6.64 5.96
CA VAL A 203 -8.91 5.62 6.19
C VAL A 203 -7.98 6.09 7.30
N ALA A 204 -7.93 5.36 8.41
CA ALA A 204 -7.12 5.73 9.57
C ALA A 204 -5.62 5.61 9.25
N ASP A 205 -4.82 6.56 9.73
CA ASP A 205 -3.38 6.33 9.84
C ASP A 205 -3.05 5.62 11.14
N ARG A 206 -2.33 4.51 11.01
CA ARG A 206 -1.87 3.70 12.14
C ARG A 206 -0.36 3.80 12.25
N PRO A 207 0.21 3.61 13.46
CA PRO A 207 1.65 3.61 13.63
C PRO A 207 2.35 2.67 12.63
N GLY A 208 3.28 3.26 11.89
CA GLY A 208 4.06 2.60 10.85
C GLY A 208 5.53 2.98 10.96
N ASN A 209 6.18 3.07 9.81
CA ASN A 209 7.58 3.49 9.69
C ASN A 209 7.75 5.02 9.59
N ARG A 210 6.64 5.78 9.65
CA ARG A 210 6.57 7.24 9.53
C ARG A 210 7.17 7.81 8.23
N ARG A 211 7.19 7.04 7.13
CA ARG A 211 7.48 7.60 5.80
C ARG A 211 6.40 8.58 5.37
N THR A 212 5.13 8.23 5.59
CA THR A 212 3.98 9.11 5.32
C THR A 212 3.99 9.70 3.90
N ASP A 213 4.50 8.95 2.93
CA ASP A 213 4.67 9.39 1.52
C ASP A 213 3.32 9.87 0.96
N THR A 214 2.27 9.05 1.10
CA THR A 214 0.89 9.40 0.72
C THR A 214 0.40 10.72 1.30
N PHE A 215 0.79 11.07 2.53
CA PHE A 215 0.31 12.31 3.17
C PHE A 215 1.10 13.53 2.71
N HIS A 216 2.38 13.38 2.38
CA HIS A 216 3.15 14.45 1.75
C HIS A 216 2.60 14.73 0.35
N ASN A 217 2.37 13.68 -0.43
CA ASN A 217 1.76 13.75 -1.77
C ASN A 217 0.42 14.49 -1.74
N LEU A 218 -0.45 14.14 -0.78
CA LEU A 218 -1.77 14.78 -0.61
C LEU A 218 -1.72 16.28 -0.26
N LEU A 219 -0.64 16.74 0.36
CA LEU A 219 -0.45 18.17 0.65
C LEU A 219 -0.02 18.96 -0.59
N GLU A 220 0.51 18.27 -1.60
CA GLU A 220 0.89 18.86 -2.88
C GLU A 220 -0.22 18.78 -3.92
N GLN A 221 -0.91 17.63 -4.01
CA GLN A 221 -2.06 17.44 -4.89
C GLN A 221 -3.02 16.35 -4.37
N PRO A 222 -4.34 16.48 -4.55
CA PRO A 222 -5.30 15.67 -3.81
C PRO A 222 -5.68 14.33 -4.47
N ARG A 223 -5.26 14.03 -5.70
CA ARG A 223 -5.73 12.84 -6.42
C ARG A 223 -5.18 11.57 -5.79
N VAL A 224 -6.08 10.61 -5.56
CA VAL A 224 -5.76 9.28 -5.07
C VAL A 224 -6.67 8.22 -5.68
N ALA A 225 -6.20 6.98 -5.67
CA ALA A 225 -7.03 5.80 -5.88
C ALA A 225 -6.85 4.83 -4.71
N ILE A 226 -7.92 4.14 -4.34
CA ILE A 226 -7.92 3.13 -3.29
C ILE A 226 -8.45 1.83 -3.88
N LEU A 227 -7.73 0.73 -3.69
CA LEU A 227 -8.22 -0.61 -4.01
C LEU A 227 -8.39 -1.42 -2.72
N ALA A 228 -9.60 -1.88 -2.51
CA ALA A 228 -10.04 -2.57 -1.30
C ALA A 228 -10.26 -4.05 -1.57
N LEU A 229 -9.57 -4.88 -0.78
CA LEU A 229 -9.61 -6.35 -0.87
C LEU A 229 -10.26 -6.94 0.37
N VAL A 230 -11.01 -8.01 0.18
CA VAL A 230 -11.56 -8.85 1.26
C VAL A 230 -10.97 -10.25 1.10
N PRO A 231 -10.18 -10.75 2.09
CA PRO A 231 -9.66 -12.12 2.03
C PRO A 231 -10.76 -13.15 1.80
N GLY A 232 -10.53 -14.07 0.85
CA GLY A 232 -11.49 -15.10 0.45
C GLY A 232 -12.46 -14.68 -0.67
N GLU A 233 -12.53 -13.40 -1.05
CA GLU A 233 -13.39 -12.92 -2.13
C GLU A 233 -12.62 -12.77 -3.45
N ALA A 234 -13.21 -13.21 -4.57
CA ALA A 234 -12.63 -13.04 -5.90
C ALA A 234 -12.85 -11.65 -6.51
N ARG A 235 -13.54 -10.77 -5.77
CA ARG A 235 -13.86 -9.40 -6.20
C ARG A 235 -12.93 -8.39 -5.55
N GLU A 236 -12.90 -7.20 -6.13
CA GLU A 236 -12.20 -6.03 -5.62
C GLU A 236 -13.07 -4.78 -5.81
N LEU A 237 -12.89 -3.79 -4.94
CA LEU A 237 -13.48 -2.47 -5.09
C LEU A 237 -12.38 -1.44 -5.31
N GLU A 238 -12.38 -0.79 -6.46
CA GLU A 238 -11.59 0.42 -6.68
C GLU A 238 -12.44 1.68 -6.44
N LEU A 239 -11.85 2.65 -5.75
CA LEU A 239 -12.38 3.98 -5.53
C LEU A 239 -11.38 4.98 -6.07
N SER A 240 -11.83 5.90 -6.91
CA SER A 240 -10.98 6.98 -7.44
C SER A 240 -11.58 8.33 -7.12
N GLY A 241 -10.75 9.31 -6.77
CA GLY A 241 -11.23 10.65 -6.47
C GLY A 241 -10.14 11.55 -5.89
N VAL A 242 -10.57 12.47 -5.02
CA VAL A 242 -9.70 13.41 -4.33
C VAL A 242 -9.75 13.18 -2.84
N ALA A 243 -8.63 13.30 -2.15
CA ALA A 243 -8.57 13.13 -0.72
C ALA A 243 -7.94 14.33 -0.02
N SER A 244 -8.30 14.46 1.25
CA SER A 244 -7.72 15.42 2.18
C SER A 244 -7.31 14.71 3.46
N LEU A 245 -6.57 15.41 4.31
CA LEU A 245 -6.18 14.93 5.63
C LEU A 245 -7.05 15.58 6.69
N THR A 246 -7.60 14.77 7.60
CA THR A 246 -8.49 15.26 8.66
C THR A 246 -8.04 14.86 10.05
N THR A 247 -8.28 15.77 10.99
CA THR A 247 -8.14 15.57 12.44
C THR A 247 -9.46 15.76 13.18
N ASP A 248 -10.60 15.58 12.50
CA ASP A 248 -11.91 15.70 13.11
C ASP A 248 -12.07 14.71 14.29
N PRO A 249 -12.24 15.20 15.54
CA PRO A 249 -12.22 14.32 16.70
C PRO A 249 -13.35 13.29 16.71
N GLY A 250 -14.54 13.64 16.19
CA GLY A 250 -15.69 12.74 16.15
C GLY A 250 -15.46 11.59 15.18
N LEU A 251 -14.97 11.91 13.97
CA LEU A 251 -14.60 10.90 12.98
C LEU A 251 -13.46 10.02 13.49
N LEU A 252 -12.39 10.59 14.03
CA LEU A 252 -11.25 9.81 14.55
C LEU A 252 -11.67 8.89 15.70
N ALA A 253 -12.49 9.37 16.64
CA ALA A 253 -13.00 8.55 17.74
C ALA A 253 -13.80 7.33 17.23
N SER A 254 -14.56 7.48 16.13
CA SER A 254 -15.27 6.35 15.51
C SER A 254 -14.34 5.28 14.94
N MET A 255 -13.07 5.61 14.70
CA MET A 255 -12.03 4.74 14.14
C MET A 255 -11.16 4.09 15.23
N GLU A 256 -11.57 4.13 16.50
CA GLU A 256 -10.85 3.47 17.57
C GLU A 256 -10.70 1.96 17.32
N VAL A 257 -9.50 1.44 17.49
CA VAL A 257 -9.23 0.00 17.53
C VAL A 257 -8.30 -0.28 18.70
N ALA A 258 -8.60 -1.31 19.48
CA ALA A 258 -7.80 -1.72 20.65
C ALA A 258 -7.51 -0.54 21.61
N THR A 259 -8.51 0.31 21.90
CA THR A 259 -8.39 1.52 22.76
C THR A 259 -7.47 2.61 22.21
N LYS A 260 -7.13 2.56 20.92
CA LYS A 260 -6.27 3.53 20.24
C LYS A 260 -7.03 4.26 19.14
N VAL A 261 -7.26 5.55 19.39
CA VAL A 261 -7.79 6.51 18.41
C VAL A 261 -6.65 6.96 17.48
N PRO A 262 -6.81 6.90 16.15
CA PRO A 262 -5.80 7.38 15.21
C PRO A 262 -5.64 8.91 15.35
N LYS A 263 -4.44 9.42 15.08
CA LYS A 263 -4.14 10.85 15.18
C LYS A 263 -4.63 11.66 13.98
N ILE A 264 -4.76 11.00 12.83
CA ILE A 264 -5.09 11.59 11.54
C ILE A 264 -5.74 10.50 10.67
N ALA A 265 -6.61 10.92 9.75
CA ALA A 265 -7.17 10.06 8.73
C ALA A 265 -7.07 10.71 7.34
N LEU A 266 -6.94 9.88 6.32
CA LEU A 266 -7.20 10.26 4.94
C LEU A 266 -8.70 10.23 4.73
N LEU A 267 -9.27 11.28 4.14
CA LEU A 267 -10.69 11.39 3.81
C LEU A 267 -10.84 11.52 2.30
N LEU A 268 -11.28 10.46 1.65
CA LEU A 268 -11.51 10.36 0.20
C LEU A 268 -12.94 10.79 -0.14
N GLU A 269 -13.06 11.73 -1.06
CA GLU A 269 -14.27 12.02 -1.82
C GLU A 269 -14.20 11.29 -3.17
N PRO A 270 -14.89 10.14 -3.30
CA PRO A 270 -14.82 9.36 -4.52
C PRO A 270 -15.65 10.02 -5.63
N HIS A 271 -15.07 10.06 -6.83
CA HIS A 271 -15.77 10.37 -8.07
C HIS A 271 -16.27 9.09 -8.77
N GLU A 272 -15.60 7.97 -8.51
CA GLU A 272 -15.92 6.68 -9.10
C GLU A 272 -15.76 5.56 -8.07
N ALA A 273 -16.60 4.53 -8.17
CA ALA A 273 -16.52 3.30 -7.40
C ALA A 273 -16.81 2.10 -8.32
N ARG A 274 -15.84 1.18 -8.43
CA ARG A 274 -15.92 0.01 -9.32
C ARG A 274 -15.72 -1.27 -8.53
N LEU A 275 -16.83 -1.94 -8.21
CA LEU A 275 -16.84 -3.29 -7.66
C LEU A 275 -16.87 -4.29 -8.81
N ARG A 276 -15.84 -5.13 -8.94
CA ARG A 276 -15.71 -6.08 -10.05
C ARG A 276 -15.05 -7.38 -9.61
N ALA A 277 -15.22 -8.44 -10.41
CA ALA A 277 -14.37 -9.62 -10.30
C ALA A 277 -12.92 -9.26 -10.67
N SER A 278 -11.95 -9.87 -9.99
CA SER A 278 -10.53 -9.71 -10.29
C SER A 278 -9.97 -11.00 -10.87
N PRO A 279 -9.66 -11.03 -12.19
CA PRO A 279 -8.90 -12.12 -12.78
C PRO A 279 -7.57 -12.33 -12.05
N ALA A 280 -6.89 -11.25 -11.66
CA ALA A 280 -5.62 -11.32 -10.95
C ALA A 280 -5.71 -12.09 -9.61
N VAL A 281 -6.78 -11.88 -8.82
CA VAL A 281 -7.00 -12.61 -7.56
C VAL A 281 -7.16 -14.10 -7.81
N LEU A 282 -7.93 -14.47 -8.86
CA LEU A 282 -8.17 -15.85 -9.25
C LEU A 282 -6.89 -16.51 -9.78
N HIS A 283 -6.20 -15.88 -10.73
CA HIS A 283 -4.98 -16.39 -11.35
C HIS A 283 -3.80 -16.51 -10.37
N ALA A 284 -3.74 -15.64 -9.37
CA ALA A 284 -2.74 -15.72 -8.30
C ALA A 284 -3.03 -16.82 -7.27
N GLY A 285 -4.27 -17.35 -7.23
CA GLY A 285 -4.75 -18.18 -6.13
C GLY A 285 -4.55 -17.49 -4.78
N LEU A 286 -4.82 -16.16 -4.72
CA LEU A 286 -4.35 -15.29 -3.63
C LEU A 286 -4.79 -15.77 -2.23
N TRP A 287 -5.96 -16.42 -2.16
CA TRP A 287 -6.56 -16.89 -0.91
C TRP A 287 -6.35 -18.38 -0.63
N ASP A 288 -5.62 -19.09 -1.49
CA ASP A 288 -5.27 -20.49 -1.26
C ASP A 288 -4.01 -20.57 -0.39
N ALA A 289 -4.17 -21.01 0.86
CA ALA A 289 -3.05 -21.14 1.79
C ALA A 289 -2.01 -22.18 1.35
N SER A 290 -2.36 -23.13 0.48
CA SER A 290 -1.40 -24.06 -0.12
C SER A 290 -0.40 -23.36 -1.05
N HIS A 291 -0.76 -22.17 -1.55
CA HIS A 291 0.11 -21.31 -2.33
C HIS A 291 0.96 -20.38 -1.47
N HIS A 292 0.95 -20.48 -0.13
CA HIS A 292 1.89 -19.74 0.70
C HIS A 292 3.32 -20.18 0.46
N VAL A 293 4.25 -19.23 0.48
CA VAL A 293 5.68 -19.53 0.33
C VAL A 293 6.18 -20.15 1.64
N PRO A 294 6.85 -21.31 1.61
CA PRO A 294 7.43 -21.91 2.80
C PRO A 294 8.39 -20.95 3.52
N ALA A 295 8.38 -20.96 4.85
CA ALA A 295 9.12 -19.99 5.66
C ALA A 295 10.65 -20.05 5.45
N ASP A 296 11.19 -21.22 5.13
CA ASP A 296 12.59 -21.45 4.78
C ASP A 296 12.97 -20.92 3.38
N GLN A 297 11.98 -20.71 2.50
CA GLN A 297 12.14 -20.10 1.18
C GLN A 297 11.94 -18.58 1.19
N LEU A 298 11.50 -17.99 2.31
CA LEU A 298 11.37 -16.55 2.46
C LEU A 298 12.69 -15.92 2.97
N PRO A 299 13.00 -14.67 2.61
CA PRO A 299 14.15 -13.97 3.19
C PRO A 299 13.85 -13.59 4.64
N ARG A 300 14.91 -13.52 5.45
CA ARG A 300 14.80 -12.85 6.74
C ARG A 300 14.67 -11.36 6.47
N MET A 301 13.53 -10.77 6.75
CA MET A 301 13.27 -9.36 6.40
C MET A 301 14.20 -8.37 7.10
N ALA A 302 14.74 -8.73 8.27
CA ALA A 302 15.80 -7.97 8.93
C ALA A 302 17.09 -7.91 8.09
N ASP A 303 17.41 -8.97 7.34
CA ASP A 303 18.57 -8.99 6.45
C ASP A 303 18.33 -8.10 5.25
N VAL A 304 17.16 -8.21 4.61
CA VAL A 304 16.76 -7.36 3.48
C VAL A 304 16.87 -5.89 3.85
N PHE A 305 16.27 -5.50 4.98
CA PHE A 305 16.31 -4.12 5.46
C PHE A 305 17.74 -3.61 5.64
N ILE A 306 18.60 -4.40 6.31
CA ILE A 306 19.98 -3.99 6.60
C ILE A 306 20.81 -3.91 5.34
N ASP A 307 20.66 -4.88 4.44
CA ASP A 307 21.39 -4.89 3.18
C ASP A 307 20.93 -3.73 2.27
N HIS A 308 19.64 -3.36 2.28
CA HIS A 308 19.14 -2.15 1.62
C HIS A 308 19.72 -0.87 2.22
N VAL A 309 19.73 -0.71 3.56
CA VAL A 309 20.37 0.45 4.22
C VAL A 309 21.85 0.55 3.88
N ARG A 310 22.56 -0.57 3.76
CA ARG A 310 23.97 -0.60 3.36
C ARG A 310 24.20 -0.19 1.92
N GLN A 311 23.27 -0.53 1.04
CA GLN A 311 23.31 -0.21 -0.40
C GLN A 311 22.74 1.18 -0.73
N SER A 312 22.11 1.86 0.23
CA SER A 312 21.48 3.17 0.04
C SER A 312 22.32 4.15 -0.80
N PRO A 313 21.73 4.88 -1.75
CA PRO A 313 22.42 5.91 -2.52
C PRO A 313 22.78 7.14 -1.67
N GLN A 314 22.09 7.34 -0.54
CA GLN A 314 22.23 8.47 0.38
C GLN A 314 23.67 8.64 0.91
N ARG A 315 24.22 9.85 0.81
CA ARG A 315 25.61 10.18 1.19
C ARG A 315 25.69 10.99 2.48
N GLY A 316 26.92 11.18 3.00
CA GLY A 316 27.21 12.01 4.16
C GLY A 316 27.51 11.23 5.45
N ALA A 317 27.95 11.95 6.48
CA ALA A 317 28.42 11.37 7.74
C ALA A 317 27.34 10.56 8.47
N ALA A 318 26.09 11.06 8.50
CA ALA A 318 24.97 10.34 9.11
C ALA A 318 24.70 8.99 8.42
N ALA A 319 24.73 8.96 7.08
CA ALA A 319 24.57 7.73 6.30
C ALA A 319 25.71 6.75 6.58
N ALA A 320 26.97 7.21 6.60
CA ALA A 320 28.13 6.37 6.89
C ALA A 320 28.05 5.73 8.28
N THR A 321 27.73 6.52 9.31
CA THR A 321 27.55 6.05 10.68
C THR A 321 26.43 5.02 10.78
N LEU A 322 25.28 5.26 10.13
CA LEU A 322 24.17 4.33 10.16
C LEU A 322 24.53 2.99 9.52
N ARG A 323 25.21 2.98 8.37
CA ARG A 323 25.69 1.74 7.71
C ARG A 323 26.63 0.94 8.62
N ALA A 324 27.52 1.63 9.33
CA ALA A 324 28.48 1.00 10.23
C ALA A 324 27.80 0.36 11.47
N LEU A 325 26.77 1.02 12.02
CA LEU A 325 26.05 0.53 13.20
C LEU A 325 24.93 -0.47 12.87
N ALA A 326 24.53 -0.57 11.61
CA ALA A 326 23.46 -1.45 11.14
C ALA A 326 23.86 -2.94 11.24
N THR A 327 23.30 -3.64 12.23
CA THR A 327 23.49 -5.09 12.41
C THR A 327 22.18 -5.87 12.30
N LYS A 328 22.26 -7.05 11.66
CA LYS A 328 21.11 -7.96 11.42
C LYS A 328 20.45 -8.42 12.73
N ARG A 329 21.24 -8.72 13.78
CA ARG A 329 20.73 -9.12 15.10
C ARG A 329 19.94 -8.01 15.79
N MET A 330 20.47 -6.79 15.82
CA MET A 330 19.79 -5.64 16.41
C MET A 330 18.50 -5.33 15.66
N MET A 331 18.52 -5.38 14.34
CA MET A 331 17.34 -5.14 13.51
C MET A 331 16.23 -6.18 13.72
N SER A 332 16.59 -7.46 13.75
CA SER A 332 15.61 -8.53 14.00
C SER A 332 14.92 -8.34 15.36
N TRP A 333 15.68 -7.97 16.40
CA TRP A 333 15.10 -7.64 17.70
C TRP A 333 14.21 -6.40 17.62
N ALA A 334 14.67 -5.31 16.98
CA ALA A 334 13.94 -4.06 16.86
C ALA A 334 12.60 -4.24 16.13
N LEU A 335 12.59 -4.96 14.99
CA LEU A 335 11.37 -5.28 14.23
C LEU A 335 10.39 -6.09 15.08
N THR A 336 10.88 -7.11 15.77
CA THR A 336 10.04 -7.95 16.64
C THR A 336 9.40 -7.14 17.77
N GLN A 337 10.15 -6.22 18.39
CA GLN A 337 9.61 -5.36 19.44
C GLN A 337 8.60 -4.34 18.89
N ASP A 338 8.89 -3.72 17.75
CA ASP A 338 8.00 -2.76 17.09
C ASP A 338 6.67 -3.41 16.70
N TYR A 339 6.71 -4.65 16.18
CA TYR A 339 5.49 -5.40 15.82
C TYR A 339 4.65 -5.80 17.02
N LYS A 340 5.27 -6.01 18.19
CA LYS A 340 4.56 -6.34 19.44
C LYS A 340 3.99 -5.11 20.16
N ARG A 341 4.73 -3.99 20.15
CA ARG A 341 4.43 -2.84 21.03
C ARG A 341 3.74 -1.68 20.32
N ASN A 342 3.83 -1.62 18.99
CA ASN A 342 3.49 -0.41 18.23
C ASN A 342 2.66 -0.76 16.99
N LEU A 343 1.65 -1.61 17.18
CA LEU A 343 0.73 -2.02 16.13
C LEU A 343 -0.39 -1.00 15.89
N TYR A 344 -0.89 -0.37 16.97
CA TYR A 344 -2.04 0.55 16.99
C TYR A 344 -1.72 1.90 17.63
#